data_AF-A0A8T4L1Q4-F1
#
_entry.id   AF-A0A8T4L1Q4-F1
#
_cell.length_a   1.000
_cell.length_b   1.000
_cell.length_c   1.000
_cell.angle_alpha   90.00
_cell.angle_beta   90.00
_cell.angle_gamma   90.00
#
_symmetry.space_group_name_H-M   'P 1'
#
loop_
_entity.id
_entity.type
_entity.pdbx_description
1 polymer ?
#
loop_
_entity_poly.entity_id
_entity_poly.type
_entity_poly.pdbx_seq_one_letter_code
_entity_poly.pdbx_strand_id
1 'polypeptide(L)'
;MKAKKATAEPKSKLKQESKSASESKMKPTYLTALLMLGVSVLYAFVRYNIFKGVPLANFPLYVMNKSVALAAVGLIALSFLMRAMSLAWPKVFGPKLYLRKWFGLFGFGFAAIHAMMSLLLFNASNYPKFFVNGQLSLVGELSMLFGILAFFVFSIVALTSLPAIAKAMKPQDWQNVQRTGYIAFFLVLLHVFVMGFEGWLTPDKWPGGLLPISLIAFIIIVFVLLVRLGLMLFAGKKPGAN
;
A
#
# COMPACT_ATOMS: atom_id res chain seq x y z
N MET A 1 -5.12 39.59 -48.98
CA MET A 1 -4.99 38.40 -48.10
C MET A 1 -3.74 38.56 -47.22
N LYS A 2 -3.90 38.88 -45.92
CA LYS A 2 -2.78 38.90 -44.95
C LYS A 2 -2.73 37.54 -44.24
N ALA A 3 -1.69 36.76 -44.51
CA ALA A 3 -1.45 35.49 -43.83
C ALA A 3 -1.11 35.73 -42.36
N LYS A 4 -1.92 35.18 -41.45
CA LYS A 4 -1.70 35.20 -40.00
C LYS A 4 -0.50 34.29 -39.70
N LYS A 5 0.64 34.89 -39.34
CA LYS A 5 1.84 34.18 -38.90
C LYS A 5 1.53 33.54 -37.54
N ALA A 6 1.36 32.22 -37.51
CA ALA A 6 1.22 31.47 -36.27
C ALA A 6 2.54 31.56 -35.49
N THR A 7 2.54 32.36 -34.41
CA THR A 7 3.62 32.42 -33.44
C THR A 7 3.72 31.07 -32.74
N ALA A 8 4.76 30.29 -33.06
CA ALA A 8 5.09 29.07 -32.33
C ALA A 8 5.43 29.44 -30.88
N GLU A 9 4.64 28.97 -29.92
CA GLU A 9 4.98 29.12 -28.51
C GLU A 9 6.32 28.42 -28.22
N PRO A 10 7.22 29.04 -27.44
CA PRO A 10 8.54 28.48 -27.19
C PRO A 10 8.43 27.18 -26.37
N LYS A 11 8.94 26.08 -26.92
CA LYS A 11 8.97 24.73 -26.31
C LYS A 11 9.49 24.69 -24.86
N SER A 12 10.29 25.68 -24.44
CA SER A 12 10.79 25.82 -23.06
C SER A 12 9.69 26.15 -22.06
N LYS A 13 8.72 26.98 -22.44
CA LYS A 13 7.62 27.44 -21.58
C LYS A 13 6.63 26.30 -21.30
N LEU A 14 6.27 25.54 -22.33
CA LEU A 14 5.46 24.31 -22.21
C LEU A 14 6.11 23.25 -21.31
N LYS A 15 7.45 23.11 -21.37
CA LYS A 15 8.19 22.16 -20.53
C LYS A 15 8.20 22.60 -19.06
N GLN A 16 8.36 23.90 -18.79
CA GLN A 16 8.29 24.47 -17.44
C GLN A 16 6.89 24.36 -16.82
N GLU A 17 5.83 24.67 -17.57
CA GLU A 17 4.45 24.57 -17.11
C GLU A 17 4.05 23.11 -16.80
N SER A 18 4.49 22.16 -17.64
CA SER A 18 4.25 20.72 -17.39
C SER A 18 4.95 20.21 -16.11
N LYS A 19 6.15 20.74 -15.81
CA LYS A 19 6.93 20.36 -14.64
C LYS A 19 6.34 20.94 -13.36
N SER A 20 5.97 22.23 -13.38
CA SER A 20 5.27 22.92 -12.29
C SER A 20 3.93 22.27 -11.94
N ALA A 21 3.13 21.90 -12.95
CA ALA A 21 1.84 21.23 -12.74
C ALA A 21 2.00 19.80 -12.19
N SER A 22 3.07 19.09 -12.56
CA SER A 22 3.40 17.76 -12.02
C SER A 22 3.86 17.85 -10.56
N GLU A 23 4.73 18.81 -10.23
CA GLU A 23 5.22 19.04 -8.86
C GLU A 23 4.09 19.45 -7.92
N SER A 24 3.18 20.33 -8.35
CA SER A 24 1.99 20.73 -7.59
C SER A 24 1.09 19.53 -7.22
N LYS A 25 0.88 18.59 -8.15
CA LYS A 25 0.07 17.38 -7.94
C LYS A 25 0.74 16.36 -7.01
N MET A 26 2.08 16.37 -6.93
CA MET A 26 2.84 15.45 -6.07
C MET A 26 2.86 15.87 -4.60
N LYS A 27 2.73 17.18 -4.32
CA LYS A 27 2.76 17.74 -2.97
C LYS A 27 1.85 17.03 -1.95
N PRO A 28 0.53 16.88 -2.20
CA PRO A 28 -0.36 16.21 -1.24
C PRO A 28 0.01 14.74 -1.01
N THR A 29 0.58 14.08 -2.02
CA THR A 29 0.93 12.65 -1.91
C THR A 29 2.14 12.45 -1.00
N TYR A 30 3.23 13.21 -1.18
CA TYR A 30 4.41 13.03 -0.30
C TYR A 30 4.06 13.36 1.16
N LEU A 31 3.25 14.40 1.40
CA LEU A 31 2.79 14.75 2.75
C LEU A 31 2.01 13.60 3.38
N THR A 32 1.09 13.00 2.62
CA THR A 32 0.32 11.85 3.10
C THR A 32 1.22 10.64 3.38
N ALA A 33 2.21 10.37 2.52
CA ALA A 33 3.15 9.28 2.72
C ALA A 33 4.06 9.48 3.95
N LEU A 34 4.56 10.70 4.15
CA LEU A 34 5.35 11.06 5.34
C LEU A 34 4.51 11.00 6.62
N LEU A 35 3.26 11.48 6.57
CA LEU A 35 2.34 11.39 7.70
C LEU A 35 2.04 9.93 8.05
N MET A 36 1.73 9.10 7.05
CA MET A 36 1.44 7.68 7.25
C MET A 36 2.65 6.95 7.84
N LEU A 37 3.85 7.24 7.36
CA LEU A 37 5.09 6.70 7.91
C LEU A 37 5.30 7.20 9.34
N GLY A 38 5.20 8.51 9.60
CA GLY A 38 5.40 9.10 10.92
C GLY A 38 4.45 8.54 11.98
N VAL A 39 3.16 8.40 11.66
CA VAL A 39 2.17 7.76 12.54
C VAL A 39 2.52 6.30 12.79
N SER A 40 2.91 5.55 11.75
CA SER A 40 3.30 4.15 11.88
C SER A 40 4.56 3.98 12.74
N VAL A 41 5.54 4.89 12.60
CA VAL A 41 6.77 4.93 13.41
C VAL A 41 6.45 5.24 14.86
N LEU A 42 5.66 6.28 15.11
CA LEU A 42 5.25 6.63 16.47
C LEU A 42 4.55 5.46 17.15
N TYR A 43 3.59 4.84 16.46
CA TYR A 43 2.88 3.68 16.98
C TYR A 43 3.81 2.50 17.28
N ALA A 44 4.70 2.16 16.33
CA ALA A 44 5.65 1.06 16.52
C ALA A 44 6.66 1.35 17.63
N PHE A 45 7.17 2.58 17.72
CA PHE A 45 8.11 2.98 18.77
C PHE A 45 7.48 2.83 20.15
N VAL A 46 6.28 3.40 20.35
CA VAL A 46 5.55 3.28 21.61
C VAL A 46 5.29 1.81 21.95
N ARG A 47 4.80 1.02 21.00
CA ARG A 47 4.47 -0.39 21.25
C ARG A 47 5.70 -1.26 21.52
N TYR A 48 6.77 -1.10 20.74
CA TYR A 48 7.91 -2.02 20.78
C TYR A 48 9.02 -1.53 21.71
N ASN A 49 9.40 -0.26 21.65
CA ASN A 49 10.50 0.25 22.48
C ASN A 49 10.03 0.59 23.90
N ILE A 50 8.87 1.24 24.05
CA ILE A 50 8.37 1.64 25.37
C ILE A 50 7.70 0.44 26.07
N PHE A 51 6.64 -0.12 25.49
CA PHE A 51 5.86 -1.15 26.20
C PHE A 51 6.44 -2.58 26.12
N LYS A 52 7.03 -2.97 24.99
CA LYS A 52 7.64 -4.30 24.84
C LYS A 52 9.11 -4.34 25.33
N GLY A 53 9.72 -3.20 25.60
CA GLY A 53 11.12 -3.11 26.06
C GLY A 53 12.16 -3.55 25.02
N VAL A 54 11.86 -3.43 23.72
CA VAL A 54 12.83 -3.72 22.66
C VAL A 54 13.98 -2.70 22.73
N PRO A 55 15.25 -3.13 22.83
CA PRO A 55 16.39 -2.23 22.90
C PRO A 55 16.42 -1.23 21.75
N LEU A 56 16.81 0.01 22.02
CA LEU A 56 16.92 1.06 20.99
C LEU A 56 17.88 0.68 19.86
N ALA A 57 18.89 -0.15 20.12
CA ALA A 57 19.77 -0.69 19.08
C ALA A 57 19.03 -1.47 17.98
N ASN A 58 17.87 -2.06 18.31
CA ASN A 58 17.02 -2.78 17.35
C ASN A 58 15.99 -1.86 16.67
N PHE A 59 15.97 -0.56 16.98
CA PHE A 59 15.05 0.38 16.34
C PHE A 59 15.26 0.50 14.81
N PRO A 60 16.48 0.72 14.29
CA PRO A 60 16.68 1.07 12.88
C PRO A 60 16.22 -0.01 11.90
N LEU A 61 16.33 -1.29 12.26
CA LEU A 61 15.95 -2.40 11.39
C LEU A 61 14.67 -3.08 11.90
N TYR A 62 14.66 -3.61 13.12
CA TYR A 62 13.56 -4.46 13.59
C TYR A 62 12.25 -3.69 13.84
N VAL A 63 12.31 -2.48 14.42
CA VAL A 63 11.11 -1.67 14.67
C VAL A 63 10.67 -0.96 13.39
N MET A 64 11.60 -0.33 12.68
CA MET A 64 11.28 0.35 11.41
C MET A 64 10.69 -0.58 10.35
N ASN A 65 11.11 -1.85 10.27
CA ASN A 65 10.54 -2.81 9.33
C ASN A 65 9.00 -2.92 9.50
N LYS A 66 8.51 -2.85 10.74
CA LYS A 66 7.08 -2.94 11.05
C LYS A 66 6.35 -1.64 10.74
N SER A 67 6.98 -0.50 11.01
CA SER A 67 6.44 0.83 10.69
C SER A 67 6.27 1.02 9.19
N VAL A 68 7.29 0.64 8.40
CA VAL A 68 7.26 0.73 6.94
C VAL A 68 6.22 -0.23 6.36
N ALA A 69 6.09 -1.44 6.90
CA ALA A 69 5.04 -2.38 6.48
C ALA A 69 3.63 -1.81 6.70
N LEU A 70 3.37 -1.23 7.87
CA LEU A 70 2.07 -0.62 8.18
C LEU A 70 1.78 0.58 7.26
N ALA A 71 2.78 1.42 7.03
CA ALA A 71 2.66 2.56 6.12
C ALA A 71 2.39 2.12 4.67
N ALA A 72 3.04 1.04 4.22
CA ALA A 72 2.80 0.42 2.92
C ALA A 72 1.33 -0.01 2.76
N VAL A 73 0.81 -0.75 3.73
CA VAL A 73 -0.60 -1.20 3.74
C VAL A 73 -1.55 0.00 3.72
N GLY A 74 -1.31 1.01 4.55
CA GLY A 74 -2.14 2.22 4.61
C GLY A 74 -2.18 2.99 3.28
N LEU A 75 -1.05 3.15 2.60
CA LEU A 75 -0.99 3.84 1.30
C LEU A 75 -1.63 3.02 0.18
N ILE A 76 -1.41 1.71 0.14
CA ILE A 76 -2.08 0.83 -0.83
C ILE A 76 -3.59 0.81 -0.59
N ALA A 77 -4.04 0.78 0.67
CA ALA A 77 -5.44 0.92 1.05
C ALA A 77 -6.06 2.22 0.52
N LEU A 78 -5.39 3.35 0.73
CA LEU A 78 -5.84 4.65 0.20
C LEU A 78 -5.93 4.62 -1.33
N SER A 79 -4.97 4.02 -2.03
CA SER A 79 -5.02 3.85 -3.48
C SER A 79 -6.31 3.14 -3.93
N PHE A 80 -6.71 2.05 -3.28
CA PHE A 80 -7.95 1.35 -3.61
C PHE A 80 -9.21 2.11 -3.20
N LEU A 81 -9.18 2.82 -2.08
CA LEU A 81 -10.31 3.62 -1.60
C LEU A 81 -10.58 4.85 -2.46
N MET A 82 -9.58 5.43 -3.13
CA MET A 82 -9.79 6.64 -3.95
C MET A 82 -10.94 6.50 -4.97
N ARG A 83 -11.10 5.33 -5.59
CA ARG A 83 -12.22 5.08 -6.50
C ARG A 83 -13.55 4.94 -5.76
N ALA A 84 -13.56 4.32 -4.59
CA ALA A 84 -14.75 4.20 -3.77
C ALA A 84 -15.26 5.59 -3.34
N MET A 85 -14.35 6.41 -2.83
CA MET A 85 -14.64 7.76 -2.38
C MET A 85 -15.06 8.68 -3.53
N SER A 86 -14.50 8.51 -4.73
CA SER A 86 -14.94 9.28 -5.91
C SER A 86 -16.34 8.94 -6.38
N LEU A 87 -16.85 7.73 -6.08
CA LEU A 87 -18.22 7.36 -6.39
C LEU A 87 -19.19 7.90 -5.34
N ALA A 88 -18.82 7.78 -4.05
CA ALA A 88 -19.65 8.27 -2.94
C ALA A 88 -19.70 9.81 -2.86
N TRP A 89 -18.58 10.50 -3.13
CA TRP A 89 -18.50 11.97 -3.11
C TRP A 89 -17.77 12.50 -4.35
N PRO A 90 -18.42 12.51 -5.52
CA PRO A 90 -17.78 12.84 -6.79
C PRO A 90 -17.16 14.24 -6.84
N LYS A 91 -17.84 15.25 -6.24
CA LYS A 91 -17.34 16.63 -6.20
C LYS A 91 -16.06 16.80 -5.39
N VAL A 92 -15.86 15.96 -4.37
CA VAL A 92 -14.72 16.06 -3.44
C VAL A 92 -13.53 15.21 -3.90
N PHE A 93 -13.78 13.96 -4.30
CA PHE A 93 -12.73 12.99 -4.62
C PHE A 93 -12.54 12.76 -6.12
N GLY A 94 -13.50 13.12 -6.97
CA GLY A 94 -13.36 13.05 -8.43
C GLY A 94 -12.12 13.79 -8.94
N PRO A 95 -11.93 15.08 -8.59
CA PRO A 95 -10.72 15.84 -8.96
C PRO A 95 -9.43 15.28 -8.37
N LYS A 96 -9.51 14.45 -7.32
CA LYS A 96 -8.36 13.88 -6.60
C LYS A 96 -8.01 12.46 -7.04
N LEU A 97 -8.73 11.87 -7.99
CA LEU A 97 -8.52 10.50 -8.43
C LEU A 97 -7.09 10.21 -8.93
N TYR A 98 -6.38 11.24 -9.41
CA TYR A 98 -4.99 11.11 -9.83
C TYR A 98 -4.05 10.68 -8.69
N LEU A 99 -4.41 10.95 -7.42
CA LEU A 99 -3.62 10.55 -6.24
C LEU A 99 -3.51 9.03 -6.09
N ARG A 100 -4.50 8.28 -6.61
CA ARG A 100 -4.53 6.81 -6.56
C ARG A 100 -3.21 6.18 -7.02
N LYS A 101 -2.70 6.64 -8.16
CA LYS A 101 -1.43 6.13 -8.72
C LYS A 101 -0.30 6.31 -7.72
N TRP A 102 -0.19 7.50 -7.15
CA TRP A 102 0.93 7.87 -6.31
C TRP A 102 0.87 7.19 -4.94
N PHE A 103 -0.31 7.07 -4.34
CA PHE A 103 -0.48 6.25 -3.14
C PHE A 103 -0.09 4.79 -3.38
N GLY A 104 -0.48 4.22 -4.53
CA GLY A 104 -0.07 2.86 -4.90
C GLY A 104 1.45 2.72 -5.04
N LEU A 105 2.12 3.67 -5.71
CA LEU A 105 3.57 3.63 -5.93
C LEU A 105 4.38 3.84 -4.64
N PHE A 106 4.01 4.81 -3.79
CA PHE A 106 4.69 4.97 -2.49
C PHE A 106 4.43 3.78 -1.58
N GLY A 107 3.20 3.27 -1.56
CA GLY A 107 2.85 2.06 -0.80
C GLY A 107 3.66 0.84 -1.26
N PHE A 108 3.81 0.63 -2.57
CA PHE A 108 4.68 -0.40 -3.12
C PHE A 108 6.16 -0.17 -2.77
N GLY A 109 6.66 1.07 -2.86
CA GLY A 109 8.04 1.40 -2.46
C GLY A 109 8.33 1.04 -1.00
N PHE A 110 7.40 1.36 -0.09
CA PHE A 110 7.50 0.94 1.31
C PHE A 110 7.40 -0.59 1.46
N ALA A 111 6.52 -1.27 0.71
CA ALA A 111 6.45 -2.73 0.72
C ALA A 111 7.78 -3.38 0.25
N ALA A 112 8.46 -2.79 -0.75
CA ALA A 112 9.77 -3.24 -1.20
C ALA A 112 10.85 -3.07 -0.13
N ILE A 113 10.89 -1.91 0.54
CA ILE A 113 11.80 -1.69 1.67
C ILE A 113 11.51 -2.69 2.79
N HIS A 114 10.23 -2.89 3.15
CA HIS A 114 9.82 -3.90 4.13
C HIS A 114 10.28 -5.31 3.75
N ALA A 115 10.13 -5.71 2.49
CA ALA A 115 10.59 -7.02 2.03
C ALA A 115 12.11 -7.17 2.21
N MET A 116 12.90 -6.17 1.80
CA MET A 116 14.35 -6.17 1.98
C MET A 116 14.75 -6.24 3.46
N MET A 117 14.15 -5.39 4.31
CA MET A 117 14.42 -5.39 5.76
C MET A 117 14.04 -6.73 6.40
N SER A 118 12.93 -7.33 5.96
CA SER A 118 12.47 -8.62 6.47
C SER A 118 13.42 -9.75 6.11
N LEU A 119 13.95 -9.77 4.88
CA LEU A 119 14.98 -10.74 4.47
C LEU A 119 16.26 -10.62 5.31
N LEU A 120 16.71 -9.40 5.62
CA LEU A 120 17.87 -9.17 6.50
C LEU A 120 17.63 -9.64 7.94
N LEU A 121 16.38 -9.58 8.41
CA LEU A 121 15.99 -10.01 9.76
C LEU A 121 15.60 -11.50 9.82
N PHE A 122 15.48 -12.20 8.69
CA PHE A 122 14.82 -13.51 8.61
C PHE A 122 15.69 -14.63 9.18
N ASN A 123 15.57 -14.85 10.49
CA ASN A 123 16.22 -15.95 11.20
C ASN A 123 15.39 -16.36 12.43
N ALA A 124 15.73 -17.52 13.01
CA ALA A 124 15.02 -18.09 14.15
C ALA A 124 15.08 -17.23 15.43
N SER A 125 16.13 -16.42 15.60
CA SER A 125 16.25 -15.52 16.76
C SER A 125 15.22 -14.38 16.70
N ASN A 126 15.05 -13.78 15.52
CA ASN A 126 14.10 -12.68 15.32
C ASN A 126 12.65 -13.14 15.14
N TYR A 127 12.44 -14.31 14.53
CA TYR A 127 11.13 -14.84 14.17
C TYR A 127 10.95 -16.29 14.59
N PRO A 128 11.00 -16.61 15.90
CA PRO A 128 11.01 -18.00 16.37
C PRO A 128 9.78 -18.80 15.92
N LYS A 129 8.61 -18.17 15.77
CA LYS A 129 7.39 -18.82 15.26
C LYS A 129 7.52 -19.37 13.83
N PHE A 130 8.43 -18.83 13.04
CA PHE A 130 8.63 -19.22 11.65
C PHE A 130 9.56 -20.40 11.51
N PHE A 131 10.19 -20.86 12.59
CA PHE A 131 11.17 -21.94 12.53
C PHE A 131 10.84 -23.04 13.55
N VAL A 132 10.99 -24.30 13.13
CA VAL A 132 10.97 -25.49 13.98
C VAL A 132 12.18 -26.32 13.62
N ASN A 133 13.04 -26.62 14.60
CA ASN A 133 14.28 -27.39 14.40
C ASN A 133 15.20 -26.82 13.29
N GLY A 134 15.28 -25.49 13.20
CA GLY A 134 16.11 -24.80 12.20
C GLY A 134 15.53 -24.76 10.79
N GLN A 135 14.40 -25.43 10.53
CA GLN A 135 13.65 -25.39 9.27
C GLN A 135 12.45 -24.47 9.37
N LEU A 136 11.88 -24.07 8.24
CA LEU A 136 10.65 -23.29 8.25
C LEU A 136 9.49 -24.11 8.80
N SER A 137 8.72 -23.51 9.70
CA SER A 137 7.42 -24.03 10.10
C SER A 137 6.40 -23.79 8.99
N LEU A 138 5.27 -24.51 9.00
CA LEU A 138 4.17 -24.25 8.05
C LEU A 138 3.71 -22.77 8.08
N VAL A 139 3.70 -22.14 9.26
CA VAL A 139 3.39 -20.72 9.42
C VAL A 139 4.44 -19.86 8.70
N GLY A 140 5.72 -20.19 8.86
CA GLY A 140 6.82 -19.53 8.16
C GLY A 140 6.71 -19.67 6.64
N GLU A 141 6.50 -20.90 6.14
CA GLU A 141 6.36 -21.18 4.70
C GLU A 141 5.19 -20.43 4.07
N LEU A 142 3.98 -20.55 4.65
CA LEU A 142 2.79 -19.89 4.13
C LEU A 142 2.89 -18.37 4.21
N SER A 143 3.40 -17.82 5.32
CA SER A 143 3.60 -16.37 5.45
C SER A 143 4.56 -15.85 4.38
N MET A 144 5.70 -16.52 4.17
CA MET A 144 6.66 -16.15 3.14
C MET A 144 6.09 -16.30 1.73
N LEU A 145 5.40 -17.40 1.43
CA LEU A 145 4.75 -17.63 0.14
C LEU A 145 3.77 -16.51 -0.20
N PHE A 146 2.85 -16.18 0.71
CA PHE A 146 1.87 -15.11 0.47
C PHE A 146 2.53 -13.74 0.33
N GLY A 147 3.58 -13.45 1.11
CA GLY A 147 4.36 -12.24 0.99
C GLY A 147 5.05 -12.11 -0.38
N ILE A 148 5.69 -13.19 -0.85
CA ILE A 148 6.37 -13.25 -2.16
C ILE A 148 5.37 -13.07 -3.30
N LEU A 149 4.25 -13.80 -3.28
CA LEU A 149 3.23 -13.71 -4.33
C LEU A 149 2.59 -12.31 -4.37
N ALA A 150 2.29 -11.72 -3.20
CA ALA A 150 1.78 -10.36 -3.12
C ALA A 150 2.77 -9.35 -3.71
N PHE A 151 4.05 -9.46 -3.33
CA PHE A 151 5.11 -8.60 -3.82
C PHE A 151 5.30 -8.71 -5.33
N PHE A 152 5.26 -9.93 -5.88
CA PHE A 152 5.35 -10.18 -7.31
C PHE A 152 4.20 -9.52 -8.08
N VAL A 153 2.95 -9.73 -7.65
CA VAL A 153 1.78 -9.14 -8.30
C VAL A 153 1.80 -7.61 -8.18
N PHE A 154 2.15 -7.04 -7.03
CA PHE A 154 2.32 -5.59 -6.90
C PHE A 154 3.44 -5.04 -7.78
N SER A 155 4.53 -5.79 -7.97
CA SER A 155 5.61 -5.38 -8.90
C SER A 155 5.10 -5.26 -10.33
N ILE A 156 4.27 -6.19 -10.80
CA ILE A 156 3.63 -6.11 -12.12
C ILE A 156 2.72 -4.86 -12.21
N VAL A 157 1.91 -4.59 -11.19
CA VAL A 157 1.04 -3.40 -11.14
C VAL A 157 1.84 -2.10 -11.13
N ALA A 158 2.96 -2.06 -10.40
CA ALA A 158 3.86 -0.91 -10.34
C ALA A 158 4.58 -0.68 -11.68
N LEU A 159 5.11 -1.74 -12.30
CA LEU A 159 5.76 -1.67 -13.61
C LEU A 159 4.80 -1.18 -14.69
N THR A 160 3.57 -1.71 -14.74
CA THR A 160 2.54 -1.25 -15.70
C THR A 160 2.01 0.16 -15.40
N SER A 161 2.43 0.79 -14.29
CA SER A 161 2.17 2.20 -14.01
C SER A 161 3.22 3.15 -14.63
N LEU A 162 4.30 2.62 -15.19
CA LEU A 162 5.29 3.39 -15.96
C LEU A 162 4.66 3.91 -17.26
N PRO A 163 4.83 5.19 -17.63
CA PRO A 163 4.19 5.75 -18.81
C PRO A 163 4.51 5.03 -20.12
N ALA A 164 5.74 4.54 -20.29
CA ALA A 164 6.15 3.80 -21.48
C ALA A 164 5.37 2.48 -21.63
N ILE A 165 5.25 1.71 -20.55
CA ILE A 165 4.53 0.43 -20.55
C ILE A 165 3.03 0.67 -20.69
N ALA A 166 2.46 1.60 -19.91
CA ALA A 166 1.03 1.91 -19.95
C ALA A 166 0.55 2.35 -21.35
N LYS A 167 1.36 3.14 -22.08
CA LYS A 167 1.04 3.59 -23.45
C LYS A 167 1.15 2.47 -24.49
N ALA A 168 1.93 1.43 -24.23
CA ALA A 168 2.10 0.29 -25.13
C ALA A 168 1.00 -0.78 -24.97
N MET A 169 0.16 -0.67 -23.93
CA MET A 169 -0.91 -1.62 -23.66
C MET A 169 -2.26 -1.14 -24.18
N LYS A 170 -3.14 -2.07 -24.55
CA LYS A 170 -4.56 -1.74 -24.77
C LYS A 170 -5.17 -1.27 -23.44
N PRO A 171 -6.06 -0.26 -23.43
CA PRO A 171 -6.64 0.26 -22.20
C PRO A 171 -7.32 -0.80 -21.33
N GLN A 172 -7.99 -1.78 -21.95
CA GLN A 172 -8.66 -2.86 -21.23
C GLN A 172 -7.66 -3.80 -20.53
N ASP A 173 -6.59 -4.19 -21.23
CA ASP A 173 -5.55 -5.07 -20.68
C ASP A 173 -4.83 -4.38 -19.52
N TRP A 174 -4.49 -3.10 -19.69
CA TRP A 174 -3.91 -2.29 -18.62
C TRP A 174 -4.83 -2.25 -17.40
N GLN A 175 -6.13 -2.00 -17.58
CA GLN A 175 -7.08 -2.01 -16.48
C GLN A 175 -7.20 -3.37 -15.81
N ASN A 176 -7.17 -4.47 -16.57
CA ASN A 176 -7.23 -5.82 -16.02
C ASN A 176 -6.00 -6.11 -15.15
N VAL A 177 -4.80 -5.73 -15.61
CA VAL A 177 -3.57 -5.83 -14.80
C VAL A 177 -3.68 -4.96 -13.54
N GLN A 178 -4.15 -3.72 -13.64
CA GLN A 178 -4.31 -2.87 -12.45
C GLN A 178 -5.33 -3.43 -11.44
N ARG A 179 -6.27 -4.28 -11.87
CA ARG A 179 -7.23 -4.97 -10.98
C ARG A 179 -6.62 -6.18 -10.27
N THR A 180 -5.55 -6.79 -10.77
CA THR A 180 -4.86 -7.87 -10.04
C THR A 180 -4.23 -7.38 -8.74
N GLY A 181 -4.07 -6.06 -8.57
CA GLY A 181 -3.72 -5.44 -7.29
C GLY A 181 -4.67 -5.82 -6.13
N TYR A 182 -5.94 -6.13 -6.39
CA TYR A 182 -6.85 -6.64 -5.35
C TYR A 182 -6.48 -8.06 -4.89
N ILE A 183 -6.00 -8.90 -5.81
CA ILE A 183 -5.49 -10.23 -5.50
C ILE A 183 -4.23 -10.10 -4.64
N ALA A 184 -3.30 -9.21 -5.02
CA ALA A 184 -2.12 -8.92 -4.20
C ALA A 184 -2.50 -8.45 -2.79
N PHE A 185 -3.51 -7.59 -2.66
CA PHE A 185 -3.94 -7.09 -1.36
C PHE A 185 -4.60 -8.17 -0.49
N PHE A 186 -5.35 -9.10 -1.12
CA PHE A 186 -5.84 -10.30 -0.45
C PHE A 186 -4.70 -11.24 -0.04
N LEU A 187 -3.65 -11.39 -0.85
CA LEU A 187 -2.45 -12.13 -0.45
C LEU A 187 -1.74 -11.48 0.74
N VAL A 188 -1.70 -10.14 0.84
CA VAL A 188 -1.22 -9.46 2.05
C VAL A 188 -2.11 -9.76 3.25
N LEU A 189 -3.43 -9.83 3.07
CA LEU A 189 -4.36 -10.23 4.14
C LEU A 189 -4.00 -11.62 4.69
N LEU A 190 -3.78 -12.59 3.80
CA LEU A 190 -3.37 -13.95 4.19
C LEU A 190 -1.99 -13.96 4.85
N HIS A 191 -1.03 -13.21 4.31
CA HIS A 191 0.32 -13.07 4.86
C HIS A 191 0.27 -12.61 6.34
N VAL A 192 -0.49 -11.55 6.64
CA VAL A 192 -0.60 -11.04 8.02
C VAL A 192 -1.49 -11.91 8.92
N PHE A 193 -2.50 -12.57 8.34
CA PHE A 193 -3.38 -13.51 9.06
C PHE A 193 -2.60 -14.70 9.58
N VAL A 194 -1.88 -15.41 8.71
CA VAL A 194 -1.16 -16.63 9.08
C VAL A 194 -0.13 -16.37 10.18
N MET A 195 0.62 -15.27 10.11
CA MET A 195 1.62 -14.94 11.14
C MET A 195 1.04 -14.33 12.41
N GLY A 196 -0.19 -13.79 12.35
CA GLY A 196 -0.75 -12.92 13.38
C GLY A 196 -1.86 -13.55 14.23
N PHE A 197 -2.67 -14.44 13.64
CA PHE A 197 -3.96 -14.86 14.15
C PHE A 197 -3.94 -15.27 15.63
N GLU A 198 -3.06 -16.20 16.03
CA GLU A 198 -2.97 -16.65 17.42
C GLU A 198 -2.67 -15.49 18.39
N GLY A 199 -1.79 -14.56 18.01
CA GLY A 199 -1.42 -13.43 18.85
C GLY A 199 -2.51 -12.36 18.94
N TRP A 200 -3.47 -12.37 18.02
CA TRP A 200 -4.63 -11.47 18.06
C TRP A 200 -5.67 -11.94 19.08
N LEU A 201 -5.69 -13.23 19.42
CA LEU A 201 -6.66 -13.82 20.34
C LEU A 201 -6.19 -13.78 21.81
N THR A 202 -5.05 -13.15 22.10
CA THR A 202 -4.53 -12.99 23.47
C THR A 202 -4.29 -11.51 23.80
N PRO A 203 -5.35 -10.70 24.03
CA PRO A 203 -5.22 -9.27 24.31
C PRO A 203 -4.44 -8.95 25.59
N ASP A 204 -4.48 -9.86 26.57
CA ASP A 204 -3.71 -9.82 27.81
C ASP A 204 -2.20 -9.77 27.56
N LYS A 205 -1.73 -10.30 26.42
CA LYS A 205 -0.31 -10.32 26.03
C LYS A 205 0.10 -9.15 25.14
N TRP A 206 -0.80 -8.20 24.88
CA TRP A 206 -0.48 -7.06 24.03
C TRP A 206 0.36 -6.02 24.79
N PRO A 207 1.55 -5.63 24.29
CA PRO A 207 2.37 -4.62 24.95
C PRO A 207 1.60 -3.31 25.13
N GLY A 208 1.36 -2.91 26.37
CA GLY A 208 0.59 -1.71 26.73
C GLY A 208 -0.89 -1.76 26.33
N GLY A 209 -1.45 -2.96 26.10
CA GLY A 209 -2.81 -3.12 25.56
C GLY A 209 -2.96 -2.69 24.10
N LEU A 210 -1.86 -2.36 23.41
CA LEU A 210 -1.89 -1.85 22.04
C LEU A 210 -2.03 -2.97 21.00
N LEU A 211 -2.96 -2.77 20.06
CA LEU A 211 -3.23 -3.70 18.97
C LEU A 211 -1.94 -4.15 18.24
N PRO A 212 -1.77 -5.43 17.93
CA PRO A 212 -0.69 -5.88 17.06
C PRO A 212 -0.73 -5.15 15.72
N ILE A 213 0.44 -4.73 15.21
CA ILE A 213 0.52 -4.04 13.90
C ILE A 213 -0.08 -4.90 12.78
N SER A 214 0.10 -6.22 12.84
CA SER A 214 -0.51 -7.16 11.88
C SER A 214 -2.04 -7.16 11.96
N LEU A 215 -2.64 -6.97 13.15
CA LEU A 215 -4.09 -6.84 13.32
C LEU A 215 -4.60 -5.51 12.74
N ILE A 216 -3.89 -4.41 12.97
CA ILE A 216 -4.23 -3.11 12.36
C ILE A 216 -4.21 -3.23 10.83
N ALA A 217 -3.15 -3.81 10.28
CA ALA A 217 -3.04 -4.05 8.84
C ALA A 217 -4.19 -4.94 8.33
N PHE A 218 -4.50 -6.04 9.03
CA PHE A 218 -5.61 -6.92 8.70
C PHE A 218 -6.95 -6.16 8.65
N ILE A 219 -7.28 -5.37 9.68
CA ILE A 219 -8.51 -4.58 9.75
C ILE A 219 -8.59 -3.59 8.59
N ILE A 220 -7.51 -2.87 8.28
CA ILE A 220 -7.45 -1.94 7.14
C ILE A 220 -7.76 -2.67 5.84
N ILE A 221 -7.13 -3.82 5.61
CA ILE A 221 -7.32 -4.59 4.36
C ILE A 221 -8.75 -5.10 4.26
N VAL A 222 -9.29 -5.72 5.31
CA VAL A 222 -10.68 -6.19 5.35
C VAL A 222 -11.65 -5.05 5.07
N PHE A 223 -11.49 -3.91 5.75
CA PHE A 223 -12.33 -2.74 5.55
C PHE A 223 -12.35 -2.29 4.08
N VAL A 224 -11.18 -2.17 3.45
CA VAL A 224 -11.10 -1.77 2.03
C VAL A 224 -11.76 -2.79 1.10
N LEU A 225 -11.53 -4.08 1.32
CA LEU A 225 -12.13 -5.14 0.51
C LEU A 225 -13.66 -5.18 0.67
N LEU A 226 -14.19 -4.98 1.88
CA LEU A 226 -15.62 -4.91 2.14
C LEU A 226 -16.28 -3.68 1.51
N VAL A 227 -15.68 -2.49 1.67
CA VAL A 227 -16.16 -1.27 1.00
C VAL A 227 -16.20 -1.49 -0.52
N ARG A 228 -15.17 -2.16 -1.05
CA ARG A 228 -15.10 -2.42 -2.49
C ARG A 228 -16.16 -3.40 -2.96
N LEU A 229 -16.38 -4.48 -2.22
CA LEU A 229 -17.42 -5.47 -2.50
C LEU A 229 -18.81 -4.82 -2.43
N GLY A 230 -19.09 -4.05 -1.37
CA GLY A 230 -20.34 -3.31 -1.22
C GLY A 230 -20.62 -2.40 -2.42
N LEU A 231 -19.63 -1.61 -2.86
CA LEU A 231 -19.80 -0.76 -4.04
C LEU A 231 -20.06 -1.53 -5.32
N MET A 232 -19.48 -2.73 -5.51
CA MET A 232 -19.80 -3.54 -6.68
C MET A 232 -21.27 -4.01 -6.65
N LEU A 233 -21.76 -4.41 -5.49
CA LEU A 233 -23.14 -4.90 -5.31
C LEU A 233 -24.18 -3.77 -5.44
N PHE A 234 -23.89 -2.58 -4.89
CA PHE A 234 -24.82 -1.45 -4.92
C PHE A 234 -24.76 -0.63 -6.20
N ALA A 235 -23.57 -0.43 -6.80
CA ALA A 235 -23.46 0.31 -8.06
C ALA A 235 -23.95 -0.50 -9.28
N GLY A 236 -24.06 -1.84 -9.15
CA GLY A 236 -24.72 -2.70 -10.14
C GLY A 236 -26.24 -2.53 -10.18
N LYS A 237 -26.85 -1.98 -9.12
CA LYS A 237 -28.27 -1.60 -9.09
C LYS A 237 -28.42 -0.13 -9.48
N LYS A 238 -28.38 0.16 -10.79
CA LYS A 238 -28.97 1.43 -11.25
C LYS A 238 -30.49 1.30 -11.16
N PRO A 239 -31.20 2.18 -10.44
CA PRO A 239 -32.65 2.26 -10.55
C PRO A 239 -33.00 2.78 -11.96
N GLY A 240 -33.77 2.01 -12.74
CA GLY A 240 -34.32 2.46 -14.03
C GLY A 240 -33.72 1.86 -15.30
N ALA A 241 -33.10 0.68 -15.25
CA ALA A 241 -32.80 -0.11 -16.45
C ALA A 241 -33.63 -1.40 -16.44
N ASN A 242 -34.93 -1.25 -16.67
CA ASN A 242 -35.88 -2.23 -17.21
C ASN A 242 -36.81 -1.45 -18.12
#